data_AF-A0A1S6WWD8-F1
#
_entry.id   AF-A0A1S6WWD8-F1
#
_cell.length_a   1.000
_cell.length_b   1.000
_cell.length_c   1.000
_cell.angle_alpha   90.00
_cell.angle_beta   90.00
_cell.angle_gamma   90.00
#
_symmetry.space_group_name_H-M   'P 1'
#
loop_
_entity.id
_entity.type
_entity.pdbx_description
1 polymer ?
#
loop_
_entity_poly.entity_id
_entity_poly.type
_entity_poly.pdbx_seq_one_letter_code
_entity_poly.pdbx_strand_id
1 'polypeptide(L)'
;MPQKQGSVTRKPRVFSISPGTSFLPHFVDALLSGSLIDDFAPNGDIQAALVDTLIYVPTRRAARALRAVFVERSHTRSSFLPTIRPLGDMDEESSFLLKIMIVF
;
A
#
# COMPACT_ATOMS: atom_id res chain seq x y z
N MET A 1 -21.56 -28.00 -26.31
CA MET A 1 -21.47 -27.97 -24.83
C MET A 1 -20.80 -26.66 -24.42
N PRO A 2 -21.49 -25.68 -23.80
CA PRO A 2 -20.83 -24.49 -23.29
C PRO A 2 -20.19 -24.80 -21.92
N GLN A 3 -18.90 -24.51 -21.79
CA GLN A 3 -18.14 -24.62 -20.55
C GLN A 3 -18.61 -23.52 -19.57
N LYS A 4 -19.06 -23.90 -18.37
CA LYS A 4 -19.32 -22.96 -17.27
C LYS A 4 -18.00 -22.34 -16.85
N GLN A 5 -17.80 -21.06 -17.20
CA GLN A 5 -16.71 -20.25 -16.67
C GLN A 5 -16.90 -20.16 -15.14
N GLY A 6 -16.02 -20.81 -14.37
CA GLY A 6 -16.01 -20.68 -12.92
C GLY A 6 -15.83 -19.21 -12.55
N SER A 7 -16.78 -18.63 -11.83
CA SER A 7 -16.67 -17.28 -11.30
C SER A 7 -15.47 -17.24 -10.35
N VAL A 8 -14.38 -16.58 -10.75
CA VAL A 8 -13.25 -16.31 -9.85
C VAL A 8 -13.77 -15.35 -8.78
N THR A 9 -14.16 -15.88 -7.61
CA THR A 9 -14.54 -15.07 -6.45
C THR A 9 -13.28 -14.41 -5.90
N ARG A 10 -12.98 -13.22 -6.40
CA ARG A 10 -11.90 -12.38 -5.88
C ARG A 10 -12.32 -11.86 -4.51
N LYS A 11 -11.56 -12.16 -3.46
CA LYS A 11 -11.79 -11.55 -2.14
C LYS A 11 -11.76 -10.02 -2.29
N PRO A 12 -12.72 -9.29 -1.68
CA PRO A 12 -12.67 -7.83 -1.67
C PRO A 12 -11.39 -7.37 -0.93
N ARG A 13 -10.66 -6.41 -1.53
CA ARG A 13 -9.41 -5.84 -0.97
C ARG A 13 -9.64 -4.42 -0.44
N VAL A 14 -10.84 -4.17 0.08
CA VAL A 14 -11.24 -2.87 0.63
C VAL A 14 -11.20 -2.97 2.15
N PHE A 15 -10.43 -2.09 2.77
CA PHE A 15 -10.27 -2.02 4.22
C PHE A 15 -10.80 -0.68 4.72
N SER A 16 -11.20 -0.62 5.99
CA SER A 16 -11.69 0.60 6.61
C SER A 16 -11.09 0.76 7.99
N ILE A 17 -10.77 2.00 8.34
CA ILE A 17 -10.22 2.39 9.65
C ILE A 17 -11.31 3.17 10.38
N SER A 18 -11.50 2.89 11.66
CA SER A 18 -12.45 3.61 12.51
C SER A 18 -12.16 5.12 12.50
N PRO A 19 -13.19 5.99 12.44
CA PRO A 19 -13.01 7.44 12.31
C PRO A 19 -12.36 8.09 13.53
N GLY A 20 -12.32 7.42 14.69
CA GLY A 20 -11.62 7.88 15.90
C GLY A 20 -10.12 7.57 15.92
N THR A 21 -9.60 6.84 14.94
CA THR A 21 -8.19 6.45 14.87
C THR A 21 -7.46 7.32 13.85
N SER A 22 -6.26 7.78 14.20
CA SER A 22 -5.42 8.50 13.25
C SER A 22 -5.08 7.58 12.06
N PHE A 23 -5.60 7.92 10.89
CA PHE A 23 -5.58 7.06 9.71
C PHE A 23 -4.16 6.68 9.27
N LEU A 24 -3.28 7.67 9.06
CA LEU A 24 -1.96 7.43 8.47
C LEU A 24 -1.05 6.60 9.40
N PRO A 25 -0.92 6.91 10.71
CA PRO A 25 -0.13 6.08 11.62
C PRO A 25 -0.66 4.66 11.73
N HIS A 26 -1.98 4.49 11.85
CA HIS A 26 -2.58 3.17 11.94
C HIS A 26 -2.38 2.35 10.65
N PHE A 27 -2.54 2.99 9.49
CA PHE A 27 -2.25 2.35 8.21
C PHE A 27 -0.79 1.91 8.10
N VAL A 28 0.17 2.77 8.47
CA VAL A 28 1.59 2.45 8.41
C VAL A 28 1.92 1.29 9.34
N ASP A 29 1.35 1.25 10.55
CA ASP A 29 1.52 0.13 11.49
C ASP A 29 0.93 -1.18 10.97
N ALA A 30 -0.27 -1.12 10.39
CA ALA A 30 -0.93 -2.27 9.79
C ALA A 30 -0.13 -2.82 8.58
N LEU A 31 0.47 -1.92 7.80
CA LEU A 31 1.31 -2.31 6.67
C LEU A 31 2.65 -2.91 7.12
N LEU A 32 3.32 -2.27 8.09
CA LEU A 32 4.60 -2.73 8.64
C LEU A 32 4.49 -4.04 9.42
N SER A 33 3.33 -4.31 10.03
CA SER A 33 3.04 -5.58 10.69
C SER A 33 2.71 -6.71 9.72
N GLY A 34 2.50 -6.42 8.43
CA GLY A 34 2.05 -7.40 7.43
C GLY A 34 0.61 -7.88 7.62
N SER A 35 -0.17 -7.26 8.52
CA SER A 35 -1.55 -7.67 8.83
C SER A 35 -2.58 -7.17 7.81
N LEU A 36 -2.22 -6.16 7.01
CA LEU A 36 -3.15 -5.52 6.08
C LEU A 36 -3.34 -6.29 4.76
N ILE A 37 -2.30 -6.96 4.27
CA ILE A 37 -2.33 -7.65 2.98
C ILE A 37 -1.76 -9.05 3.19
N ASP A 38 -2.58 -10.08 2.95
CA ASP A 38 -2.14 -11.48 2.93
C ASP A 38 -0.93 -11.63 2.00
N ASP A 39 0.11 -12.33 2.46
CA ASP A 39 1.36 -12.58 1.72
C ASP A 39 2.08 -11.31 1.24
N PHE A 40 1.92 -10.17 1.92
CA PHE A 40 2.61 -8.91 1.57
C PHE A 40 4.13 -9.03 1.51
N ALA A 41 4.70 -9.77 2.47
CA ALA A 41 6.13 -10.10 2.52
C ALA A 41 6.28 -11.63 2.56
N PRO A 42 6.32 -12.32 1.40
CA PRO A 42 6.36 -13.78 1.33
C PRO A 42 7.55 -14.40 2.09
N ASN A 43 8.66 -13.66 2.18
CA ASN A 43 9.89 -14.09 2.83
C ASN A 43 10.05 -13.51 4.25
N GLY A 44 9.02 -12.84 4.79
CA GLY A 44 9.10 -12.10 6.05
C GLY A 44 9.88 -10.79 6.01
N ASP A 45 10.46 -10.44 4.85
CA ASP A 45 11.17 -9.18 4.65
C ASP A 45 10.20 -8.06 4.25
N ILE A 46 9.60 -7.42 5.27
CA ILE A 46 8.70 -6.28 5.11
C ILE A 46 9.41 -5.10 4.41
N GLN A 47 10.72 -4.94 4.60
CA GLN A 47 11.44 -3.82 4.01
C GLN A 47 11.58 -3.99 2.49
N ALA A 48 11.91 -5.19 2.04
CA ALA A 48 11.95 -5.51 0.61
C ALA A 48 10.57 -5.30 -0.04
N ALA A 49 9.50 -5.77 0.61
CA ALA A 49 8.13 -5.58 0.12
C ALA A 49 7.74 -4.10 -0.04
N LEU A 50 8.21 -3.23 0.87
CA LEU A 50 7.95 -1.79 0.78
C LEU A 50 8.61 -1.15 -0.45
N VAL A 51 9.80 -1.57 -0.87
CA VAL A 51 10.46 -1.05 -2.09
C VAL A 51 9.56 -1.23 -3.32
N ASP A 52 8.94 -2.41 -3.41
CA ASP A 52 8.09 -2.80 -4.53
C ASP A 52 6.62 -2.36 -4.35
N THR A 53 6.34 -1.53 -3.35
CA THR A 53 5.00 -1.03 -3.08
C THR A 53 4.78 0.37 -3.66
N LEU A 54 3.66 0.55 -4.35
CA LEU A 54 3.15 1.81 -4.87
C LEU A 54 1.84 2.17 -4.15
N ILE A 55 1.83 3.32 -3.48
CA ILE A 55 0.70 3.81 -2.70
C ILE A 55 0.14 5.06 -3.35
N TYR A 56 -1.12 4.99 -3.77
CA TYR A 56 -1.87 6.11 -4.28
C TYR A 56 -2.63 6.81 -3.16
N VAL A 57 -2.47 8.12 -3.07
CA VAL A 57 -3.12 8.97 -2.07
C VAL A 57 -3.99 10.04 -2.74
N PRO A 58 -5.09 10.47 -2.10
CA PRO A 58 -6.03 11.39 -2.73
C PRO A 58 -5.44 12.78 -2.99
N THR A 59 -4.45 13.22 -2.19
CA THR A 59 -3.87 14.56 -2.31
C THR A 59 -2.35 14.57 -2.10
N ARG A 60 -1.69 15.60 -2.64
CA ARG A 60 -0.26 15.88 -2.37
C ARG A 60 0.02 16.09 -0.88
N ARG A 61 -0.93 16.63 -0.12
CA ARG A 61 -0.81 16.81 1.34
C ARG A 61 -0.77 15.45 2.06
N ALA A 62 -1.66 14.53 1.69
CA ALA A 62 -1.64 13.17 2.20
C ALA A 62 -0.33 12.44 1.85
N ALA A 63 0.22 12.65 0.65
CA ALA A 63 1.51 12.08 0.26
C ALA A 63 2.64 12.54 1.19
N ARG A 64 2.71 13.85 1.49
CA ARG A 64 3.72 14.42 2.39
C ARG A 64 3.57 13.90 3.81
N ALA A 65 2.34 13.87 4.33
CA ALA A 65 2.06 13.36 5.67
C ALA A 65 2.42 11.87 5.79
N LEU A 66 2.06 11.05 4.80
CA LEU A 66 2.37 9.63 4.80
C LEU A 66 3.88 9.37 4.79
N ARG A 67 4.65 10.11 3.98
CA ARG A 67 6.12 10.04 3.99
C ARG A 67 6.70 10.37 5.37
N ALA A 68 6.19 11.40 6.03
CA ALA A 68 6.65 11.78 7.37
C ALA A 68 6.38 10.67 8.40
N VAL A 69 5.19 10.06 8.38
CA VAL A 69 4.83 8.94 9.26
C VAL A 69 5.73 7.73 9.00
N PHE A 70 5.99 7.37 7.74
CA PHE A 70 6.93 6.28 7.45
C PHE A 70 8.32 6.56 8.03
N VAL A 71 8.86 7.77 7.87
CA VAL A 71 10.16 8.15 8.44
C VAL A 71 10.14 8.08 9.97
N GLU A 72 9.07 8.53 10.62
CA GLU A 72 8.91 8.47 12.08
C GLU A 72 8.88 7.01 12.60
N ARG A 73 8.19 6.11 11.89
CA ARG A 73 8.09 4.68 12.24
C ARG A 73 9.31 3.85 11.81
N SER A 74 10.20 4.43 11.01
CA SER A 74 11.42 3.79 10.54
C SER A 74 12.52 3.87 11.59
N HIS A 75 12.69 2.83 12.41
CA HIS A 75 13.73 2.80 13.45
C HIS A 75 15.17 2.72 12.92
N THR A 76 15.39 2.48 11.62
CA THR A 76 16.72 2.43 10.99
C THR A 76 16.86 3.49 9.91
N ARG A 77 18.00 4.19 9.91
CA ARG A 77 18.36 5.30 9.01
C ARG A 77 18.45 4.92 7.52
N SER A 78 18.32 3.62 7.22
CA SER A 78 18.17 3.04 5.88
C SER A 78 16.86 2.27 5.88
N SER A 79 15.76 2.99 5.68
CA SER A 79 14.43 2.41 5.61
C SER A 79 13.99 2.48 4.17
N PHE A 80 13.78 1.32 3.58
CA PHE A 80 13.22 1.18 2.26
C PHE A 80 11.80 1.76 2.27
N LEU A 81 11.58 2.84 1.51
CA LEU A 81 10.32 3.57 1.48
C LEU A 81 9.48 3.16 0.27
N PRO A 82 8.15 3.03 0.43
CA PRO A 82 7.26 2.81 -0.69
C PRO A 82 7.20 4.04 -1.60
N THR A 83 6.92 3.79 -2.88
CA THR A 83 6.63 4.86 -3.81
C THR A 83 5.25 5.44 -3.48
N ILE A 84 5.18 6.68 -3.00
CA ILE A 84 3.91 7.34 -2.67
C ILE A 84 3.57 8.37 -3.74
N ARG A 85 2.43 8.18 -4.43
CA ARG A 85 1.95 9.03 -5.51
C ARG A 85 0.58 9.65 -5.23
N PRO A 86 0.42 10.97 -5.39
CA PRO A 86 -0.89 11.58 -5.35
C PRO A 86 -1.68 11.33 -6.64
N LEU A 87 -2.99 11.12 -6.53
CA LEU A 87 -3.87 10.91 -7.71
C LEU A 87 -3.87 12.09 -8.68
N GLY A 88 -3.65 13.32 -8.20
CA GLY A 88 -3.52 14.51 -9.05
C GLY A 88 -2.22 14.59 -9.88
N ASP A 89 -1.38 13.54 -9.84
CA ASP A 89 -0.07 13.43 -10.50
C ASP A 89 -0.02 12.19 -11.43
N MET A 90 -1.19 11.69 -11.84
CA MET A 90 -1.33 10.58 -12.78
C MET A 90 -0.97 11.04 -14.22
N ASP A 91 0.32 11.17 -14.52
CA ASP A 91 0.79 11.11 -15.91
C ASP A 91 0.73 9.66 -16.43
N GLU A 92 0.52 9.50 -17.74
CA GLU A 92 0.14 8.26 -18.45
C GLU A 92 1.18 7.12 -18.43
N GLU A 93 2.31 7.25 -17.73
CA GLU A 93 3.35 6.23 -17.64
C GLU A 93 2.95 5.07 -16.73
N SER A 94 1.98 4.27 -17.19
CA SER A 94 1.39 3.13 -16.50
C SER A 94 2.09 1.80 -16.81
N SER A 95 3.41 1.80 -16.92
CA SER A 95 4.19 0.56 -17.01
C SER A 95 4.47 0.01 -15.59
N PHE A 96 3.43 -0.46 -14.90
CA PHE A 96 3.45 -0.86 -13.48
C PHE A 96 3.32 -2.38 -13.22
N LEU A 97 3.81 -3.23 -14.12
CA LEU A 97 3.37 -4.63 -14.12
C LEU A 97 3.88 -5.48 -12.91
N LEU A 98 4.74 -4.96 -12.03
CA LEU A 98 5.35 -5.74 -10.94
C LEU A 98 5.25 -5.14 -9.52
N LYS A 99 4.49 -4.06 -9.30
CA LYS A 99 4.41 -3.43 -7.97
C LYS A 99 3.08 -3.68 -7.26
N ILE A 100 3.13 -3.84 -5.93
CA ILE A 100 1.92 -3.94 -5.10
C ILE A 100 1.28 -2.56 -5.04
N MET A 101 0.05 -2.45 -5.56
CA MET A 101 -0.68 -1.19 -5.61
C MET A 101 -1.68 -1.08 -4.45
N ILE A 102 -1.56 -0.02 -3.65
CA ILE A 102 -2.49 0.35 -2.58
C ILE A 102 -3.17 1.67 -2.96
N VAL A 103 -4.49 1.75 -2.85
CA VAL A 103 -5.28 2.94 -3.15
C VAL A 103 -6.14 3.28 -1.93
N PHE A 104 -6.18 4.56 -1.58
CA PHE A 104 -6.99 5.10 -0.48
C PHE A 104 -8.23 5.84 -0.96
#